data_AF-A0A521S460-F1
#
_entry.id   AF-A0A521S460-F1
#
_cell.length_a   1.000
_cell.length_b   1.000
_cell.length_c   1.000
_cell.angle_alpha   90.00
_cell.angle_beta   90.00
_cell.angle_gamma   90.00
#
_symmetry.space_group_name_H-M   'P 1'
#
loop_
_entity.id
_entity.type
_entity.pdbx_description
1 polymer ?
#
loop_
_entity_poly.entity_id
_entity_poly.type
_entity_poly.pdbx_seq_one_letter_code
_entity_poly.pdbx_strand_id
1 'polypeptide(L)'
;MDRFRATVWGGLIAGSLLVLSGGALAAEGRGSGVPHKGYYHRREVQHDRRDIRQDRRDIYADKKDIRQDRRDLHQDVKDLREDRGELRKDIRSGASKEEIARDRQEIRSDLKDITGDRKDLRQDRKDRRQDFRNLRQDRRDLREDLKEGVPGN
;
A
#
# COMPACT_ATOMS: atom_id res chain seq x y z
N MET A 1 25.38 18.84 24.66
CA MET A 1 23.91 19.00 24.54
C MET A 1 23.47 18.02 23.46
N ASP A 2 23.43 16.75 23.83
CA ASP A 2 23.19 15.65 22.91
C ASP A 2 21.74 15.64 22.45
N ARG A 3 21.51 15.94 21.17
CA ARG A 3 20.20 15.82 20.53
C ARG A 3 20.11 14.48 19.81
N PHE A 4 20.27 13.39 20.55
CA PHE A 4 19.75 12.10 20.11
C PHE A 4 18.23 12.17 20.14
N ARG A 5 17.60 12.37 18.98
CA ARG A 5 16.15 12.25 18.86
C ARG A 5 15.79 11.14 17.89
N ALA A 6 15.30 10.08 18.51
CA ALA A 6 14.29 9.15 18.02
C ALA A 6 14.65 8.33 16.78
N THR A 7 15.14 7.12 17.06
CA THR A 7 14.88 5.93 16.23
C THR A 7 13.36 5.83 16.01
N VAL A 8 12.86 6.37 14.90
CA VAL A 8 11.51 6.10 14.43
C VAL A 8 11.54 4.71 13.85
N TRP A 9 10.95 3.76 14.57
CA TRP A 9 10.61 2.46 14.01
C TRP A 9 9.50 2.71 12.98
N GLY A 10 9.90 2.99 11.74
CA GLY A 10 9.02 3.09 10.60
C GLY A 10 8.19 1.81 10.53
N GLY A 11 6.88 1.98 10.71
CA GLY A 11 5.95 0.90 10.96
C GLY A 11 6.07 -0.21 9.92
N LEU A 12 6.31 -1.43 10.42
CA LEU A 12 5.94 -2.65 9.74
C LEU A 12 4.42 -2.64 9.56
N ILE A 13 3.93 -2.02 8.49
CA ILE A 13 2.62 -2.40 7.96
C ILE A 13 2.90 -3.59 7.06
N ALA A 14 2.79 -4.75 7.69
CA ALA A 14 2.68 -6.02 7.01
C ALA A 14 1.49 -5.94 6.04
N GLY A 15 1.79 -5.57 4.79
CA GLY A 15 0.91 -5.85 3.67
C GLY A 15 0.77 -7.36 3.57
N SER A 16 -0.30 -7.87 4.18
CA SER A 16 -0.66 -9.28 4.18
C SER A 16 -0.77 -9.77 2.74
N LEU A 17 0.31 -10.36 2.23
CA LEU A 17 0.37 -11.04 0.96
C LEU A 17 -0.46 -12.34 1.07
N LEU A 18 -1.77 -12.24 0.80
CA LEU A 18 -2.62 -13.42 0.68
C LEU A 18 -2.38 -14.03 -0.71
N VAL A 19 -1.33 -14.84 -0.81
CA VAL A 19 -1.10 -15.73 -1.95
C VAL A 19 -2.10 -16.88 -1.83
N LEU A 20 -3.21 -16.82 -2.57
CA LEU A 20 -4.02 -18.00 -2.82
C LEU A 20 -3.29 -18.84 -3.88
N SER A 21 -2.45 -19.75 -3.40
CA SER A 21 -1.86 -20.82 -4.20
C SER A 21 -2.96 -21.71 -4.76
N GLY A 22 -3.20 -21.62 -6.06
CA GLY A 22 -3.89 -22.65 -6.82
C GLY A 22 -3.04 -23.92 -6.86
N GLY A 23 -3.62 -25.05 -6.48
CA GLY A 23 -3.01 -26.38 -6.56
C GLY A 23 -4.09 -27.46 -6.47
N ALA A 24 -4.30 -28.14 -7.60
CA ALA A 24 -5.35 -29.12 -7.88
C ALA A 24 -5.17 -30.47 -7.16
N LEU A 25 -6.24 -31.27 -7.05
CA LEU A 25 -6.30 -32.67 -7.49
C LEU A 25 -7.64 -33.37 -7.14
N ALA A 26 -8.27 -33.88 -8.20
CA ALA A 26 -9.08 -35.10 -8.35
C ALA A 26 -10.11 -35.52 -7.27
N ALA A 27 -11.37 -35.62 -7.71
CA ALA A 27 -12.24 -36.76 -7.38
C ALA A 27 -13.34 -36.92 -8.45
N GLU A 28 -13.35 -38.07 -9.12
CA GLU A 28 -14.48 -38.55 -9.93
C GLU A 28 -15.71 -38.77 -9.04
N GLY A 29 -16.90 -38.41 -9.55
CA GLY A 29 -18.17 -38.69 -8.90
C GLY A 29 -19.34 -38.43 -9.83
N ARG A 30 -19.89 -39.49 -10.42
CA ARG A 30 -21.17 -39.50 -11.14
C ARG A 30 -22.28 -38.96 -10.23
N GLY A 31 -23.02 -37.95 -10.70
CA GLY A 31 -24.23 -37.47 -10.05
C GLY A 31 -25.04 -36.58 -10.99
N SER A 32 -26.17 -37.10 -11.45
CA SER A 32 -27.18 -36.37 -12.22
C SER A 32 -27.77 -35.22 -11.40
N GLY A 33 -27.25 -34.02 -11.59
CA GLY A 33 -27.72 -32.80 -10.94
C GLY A 33 -28.74 -32.07 -11.82
N VAL A 34 -29.99 -32.04 -11.39
CA VAL A 34 -31.02 -31.14 -11.90
C VAL A 34 -30.53 -29.68 -11.72
N PRO A 35 -30.62 -28.78 -12.72
CA PRO A 35 -30.05 -27.45 -12.61
C PRO A 35 -30.89 -26.56 -11.68
N HIS A 36 -30.53 -26.50 -10.39
CA HIS A 36 -31.05 -25.51 -9.45
C HIS A 36 -30.34 -24.15 -9.65
N LYS A 37 -30.71 -23.44 -10.71
CA LYS A 37 -30.05 -22.20 -11.19
C LYS A 37 -30.35 -20.92 -10.37
N GLY A 38 -31.14 -20.99 -9.29
CA GLY A 38 -31.64 -19.80 -8.56
C GLY A 38 -31.03 -19.50 -7.18
N TYR A 39 -30.43 -20.49 -6.51
CA TYR A 39 -30.00 -20.34 -5.11
C TYR A 39 -28.53 -19.97 -4.91
N TYR A 40 -27.65 -20.33 -5.85
CA TYR A 40 -26.23 -19.98 -5.84
C TYR A 40 -26.01 -18.49 -6.13
N HIS A 41 -26.77 -17.96 -7.09
CA HIS A 41 -26.75 -16.57 -7.54
C HIS A 41 -26.92 -15.55 -6.39
N ARG A 42 -27.90 -15.75 -5.50
CA ARG A 42 -28.15 -14.81 -4.39
C ARG A 42 -27.01 -14.80 -3.35
N ARG A 43 -26.37 -15.95 -3.08
CA ARG A 43 -25.27 -16.04 -2.11
C ARG A 43 -23.99 -15.43 -2.69
N GLU A 44 -23.69 -15.68 -3.96
CA GLU A 44 -22.57 -15.11 -4.70
C GLU A 44 -22.69 -13.58 -4.76
N VAL A 45 -23.84 -13.05 -5.17
CA VAL A 45 -24.12 -11.59 -5.18
C VAL A 45 -23.97 -10.96 -3.79
N GLN A 46 -24.30 -11.67 -2.71
CA GLN A 46 -24.10 -11.15 -1.34
C GLN A 46 -22.62 -11.14 -0.95
N HIS A 47 -21.87 -12.16 -1.37
CA HIS A 47 -20.43 -12.26 -1.19
C HIS A 47 -19.71 -11.13 -1.92
N ASP A 48 -19.98 -10.95 -3.22
CA ASP A 48 -19.34 -9.89 -4.02
C ASP A 48 -19.64 -8.49 -3.47
N ARG A 49 -20.86 -8.27 -2.99
CA ARG A 49 -21.22 -7.01 -2.32
C ARG A 49 -20.44 -6.79 -1.03
N ARG A 50 -20.09 -7.85 -0.31
CA ARG A 50 -19.27 -7.76 0.91
C ARG A 50 -17.82 -7.46 0.54
N ASP A 51 -17.28 -8.16 -0.45
CA ASP A 51 -15.90 -7.98 -0.92
C ASP A 51 -15.68 -6.56 -1.46
N ILE A 52 -16.57 -6.08 -2.34
CA ILE A 52 -16.57 -4.70 -2.84
C ILE A 52 -16.60 -3.66 -1.72
N ARG A 53 -17.27 -3.94 -0.59
CA ARG A 53 -17.26 -3.04 0.58
C ARG A 53 -15.95 -3.09 1.32
N GLN A 54 -15.33 -4.27 1.41
CA GLN A 54 -14.03 -4.46 2.02
C GLN A 54 -12.94 -3.76 1.21
N ASP A 55 -12.86 -4.00 -0.10
CA ASP A 55 -11.90 -3.33 -0.99
C ASP A 55 -12.01 -1.80 -0.93
N ARG A 56 -13.24 -1.27 -0.84
CA ARG A 56 -13.45 0.17 -0.66
C ARG A 56 -12.87 0.70 0.64
N ARG A 57 -12.93 -0.08 1.72
CA ARG A 57 -12.35 0.30 3.03
C ARG A 57 -10.83 0.26 2.96
N ASP A 58 -10.28 -0.79 2.36
CA ASP A 58 -8.83 -0.98 2.25
C ASP A 58 -8.20 0.12 1.39
N ILE A 59 -8.78 0.42 0.22
CA ILE A 59 -8.37 1.56 -0.62
C ILE A 59 -8.43 2.91 0.14
N TYR A 60 -9.40 3.08 1.05
CA TYR A 60 -9.51 4.29 1.85
C TYR A 60 -8.40 4.37 2.92
N ALA A 61 -8.06 3.24 3.54
CA ALA A 61 -6.94 3.13 4.46
C ALA A 61 -5.62 3.44 3.73
N ASP A 62 -5.35 2.80 2.60
CA ASP A 62 -4.13 3.06 1.80
C ASP A 62 -4.02 4.53 1.39
N LYS A 63 -5.15 5.18 1.10
CA LYS A 63 -5.14 6.62 0.76
C LYS A 63 -4.76 7.48 1.96
N LYS A 64 -5.12 7.09 3.18
CA LYS A 64 -4.73 7.78 4.40
C LYS A 64 -3.23 7.56 4.67
N ASP A 65 -2.75 6.34 4.51
CA ASP A 65 -1.35 5.98 4.77
C ASP A 65 -0.43 6.67 3.76
N ILE A 66 -0.71 6.57 2.46
CA ILE A 66 0.00 7.33 1.40
C ILE A 66 0.02 8.84 1.65
N ARG A 67 -1.00 9.41 2.33
CA ARG A 67 -0.98 10.84 2.68
C ARG A 67 -0.06 11.11 3.86
N GLN A 68 0.00 10.20 4.82
CA GLN A 68 0.89 10.29 5.97
C GLN A 68 2.35 10.16 5.51
N ASP A 69 2.67 9.14 4.73
CA ASP A 69 4.03 8.92 4.19
C ASP A 69 4.52 10.12 3.37
N ARG A 70 3.61 10.79 2.65
CA ARG A 70 3.93 12.03 1.93
C ARG A 70 4.26 13.20 2.84
N ARG A 71 3.64 13.28 4.03
CA ARG A 71 3.94 14.32 5.02
C ARG A 71 5.27 14.04 5.68
N ASP A 72 5.52 12.78 6.03
CA ASP A 72 6.77 12.36 6.67
C ASP A 72 7.94 12.59 5.70
N LEU A 73 7.83 12.12 4.45
CA LEU A 73 8.82 12.42 3.39
C LEU A 73 9.04 13.93 3.17
N HIS A 74 8.01 14.75 3.36
CA HIS A 74 8.16 16.20 3.23
C HIS A 74 8.96 16.78 4.40
N GLN A 75 8.74 16.25 5.60
CA GLN A 75 9.48 16.61 6.80
C GLN A 75 10.95 16.17 6.68
N ASP A 76 11.23 14.94 6.25
CA ASP A 76 12.61 14.45 6.07
C ASP A 76 13.39 15.29 5.05
N VAL A 77 12.74 15.68 3.95
CA VAL A 77 13.35 16.57 2.95
C VAL A 77 13.64 17.97 3.51
N LYS A 78 12.80 18.45 4.44
CA LYS A 78 13.01 19.72 5.12
C LYS A 78 14.19 19.62 6.08
N ASP A 79 14.25 18.56 6.89
CA ASP A 79 15.32 18.34 7.87
C ASP A 79 16.67 18.19 7.16
N LEU A 80 16.73 17.38 6.08
CA LEU A 80 17.90 17.28 5.20
C LEU A 80 18.38 18.63 4.65
N ARG A 81 17.46 19.56 4.39
CA ARG A 81 17.81 20.91 3.93
C ARG A 81 18.42 21.75 5.06
N GLU A 82 17.92 21.59 6.28
CA GLU A 82 18.45 22.22 7.49
C GLU A 82 19.86 21.68 7.78
N ASP A 83 20.08 20.36 7.78
CA ASP A 83 21.39 19.73 8.02
C ASP A 83 22.45 20.18 7.00
N ARG A 84 22.06 20.27 5.72
CA ARG A 84 22.93 20.84 4.67
C ARG A 84 23.26 22.31 4.93
N GLY A 85 22.36 23.05 5.56
CA GLY A 85 22.57 24.42 5.98
C GLY A 85 23.54 24.53 7.15
N GLU A 86 23.42 23.63 8.13
CA GLU A 86 24.30 23.53 9.30
C GLU A 86 25.72 23.15 8.87
N LEU A 87 25.87 22.08 8.09
CA LEU A 87 27.16 21.68 7.51
C LEU A 87 27.87 22.84 6.78
N ARG A 88 27.12 23.69 6.05
CA ARG A 88 27.69 24.87 5.38
C ARG A 88 28.19 25.92 6.38
N LYS A 89 27.51 26.10 7.51
CA LYS A 89 27.93 27.00 8.58
C LYS A 89 29.17 26.43 9.27
N ASP A 90 29.20 25.14 9.53
CA ASP A 90 30.32 24.47 10.23
C ASP A 90 31.60 24.49 9.39
N ILE A 91 31.47 24.27 8.08
CA ILE A 91 32.58 24.47 7.14
C ILE A 91 33.09 25.93 7.17
N ARG A 92 32.20 26.92 7.31
CA ARG A 92 32.57 28.34 7.33
C ARG A 92 33.19 28.77 8.66
N SER A 93 32.73 28.22 9.78
CA SER A 93 33.25 28.52 11.12
C SER A 93 34.57 27.79 11.40
N GLY A 94 35.00 26.88 10.51
CA GLY A 94 36.25 26.14 10.66
C GLY A 94 36.13 24.94 11.58
N ALA A 95 34.97 24.27 11.58
CA ALA A 95 34.74 23.03 12.29
C ALA A 95 35.77 21.95 11.92
N SER A 96 35.93 20.97 12.81
CA SER A 96 36.89 19.88 12.62
C SER A 96 36.54 19.02 11.40
N LYS A 97 37.54 18.35 10.82
CA LYS A 97 37.29 17.45 9.69
C LYS A 97 36.41 16.27 10.09
N GLU A 98 36.54 15.83 11.34
CA GLU A 98 35.79 14.73 11.93
C GLU A 98 34.30 15.08 12.07
N GLU A 99 33.99 16.30 12.50
CA GLU A 99 32.63 16.82 12.56
C GLU A 99 31.99 16.93 11.17
N ILE A 100 32.66 17.61 10.24
CA ILE A 100 32.23 17.71 8.84
C ILE A 100 32.01 16.33 8.20
N ALA A 101 32.84 15.34 8.55
CA ALA A 101 32.69 13.98 8.04
C ALA A 101 31.45 13.27 8.61
N ARG A 102 31.13 13.48 9.89
CA ARG A 102 29.91 12.95 10.53
C ARG A 102 28.66 13.53 9.90
N ASP A 103 28.56 14.85 9.76
CA ASP A 103 27.38 15.50 9.17
C ASP A 103 27.15 15.02 7.72
N ARG A 104 28.24 14.83 6.95
CA ARG A 104 28.16 14.28 5.59
C ARG A 104 27.66 12.85 5.57
N GLN A 105 28.00 12.06 6.58
CA GLN A 105 27.53 10.69 6.71
C GLN A 105 26.04 10.65 7.07
N GLU A 106 25.60 11.50 7.99
CA GLU A 106 24.19 11.66 8.39
C GLU A 106 23.34 12.07 7.17
N ILE A 107 23.71 13.16 6.49
CA ILE A 107 23.07 13.62 5.24
C ILE A 107 23.00 12.49 4.19
N ARG A 108 24.02 11.62 4.12
CA ARG A 108 24.03 10.50 3.19
C ARG A 108 23.06 9.39 3.60
N SER A 109 22.89 9.16 4.90
CA SER A 109 21.88 8.25 5.44
C SER A 109 20.48 8.76 5.10
N ASP A 110 20.18 10.02 5.41
CA ASP A 110 18.86 10.60 5.17
C ASP A 110 18.49 10.57 3.69
N LEU A 111 19.46 10.84 2.81
CA LEU A 111 19.26 10.72 1.37
C LEU A 111 18.89 9.29 0.94
N LYS A 112 19.47 8.27 1.58
CA LYS A 112 19.17 6.87 1.30
C LYS A 112 17.77 6.53 1.77
N ASP A 113 17.39 6.97 2.96
CA ASP A 113 16.08 6.72 3.56
C ASP A 113 14.98 7.39 2.75
N ILE A 114 15.12 8.69 2.43
CA ILE A 114 14.24 9.44 1.51
C ILE A 114 14.08 8.75 0.14
N THR A 115 15.16 8.13 -0.36
CA THR A 115 15.11 7.38 -1.62
C THR A 115 14.30 6.09 -1.49
N GLY A 116 14.42 5.40 -0.35
CA GLY A 116 13.60 4.25 0.03
C GLY A 116 12.12 4.64 0.10
N ASP A 117 11.78 5.64 0.90
CA ASP A 117 10.38 6.08 1.10
C ASP A 117 9.71 6.50 -0.21
N ARG A 118 10.46 7.15 -1.12
CA ARG A 118 9.95 7.49 -2.46
C ARG A 118 9.64 6.27 -3.30
N LYS A 119 10.43 5.20 -3.18
CA LYS A 119 10.22 3.94 -3.89
C LYS A 119 8.99 3.23 -3.35
N ASP A 120 8.84 3.18 -2.04
CA ASP A 120 7.71 2.52 -1.37
C ASP A 120 6.41 3.26 -1.68
N LEU A 121 6.40 4.58 -1.55
CA LEU A 121 5.27 5.42 -1.94
C LEU A 121 4.87 5.26 -3.42
N ARG A 122 5.83 4.99 -4.31
CA ARG A 122 5.56 4.71 -5.72
C ARG A 122 4.89 3.34 -5.88
N GLN A 123 5.31 2.35 -5.10
CA GLN A 123 4.75 1.02 -5.08
C GLN A 123 3.31 1.04 -4.53
N ASP A 124 3.06 1.68 -3.39
CA ASP A 124 1.71 1.78 -2.81
C ASP A 124 0.72 2.47 -3.76
N ARG A 125 1.19 3.49 -4.49
CA ARG A 125 0.37 4.14 -5.52
C ARG A 125 0.03 3.22 -6.68
N LYS A 126 0.93 2.29 -7.03
CA LYS A 126 0.70 1.31 -8.09
C LYS A 126 -0.28 0.24 -7.62
N ASP A 127 -0.13 -0.25 -6.40
CA ASP A 127 -0.97 -1.29 -5.82
C ASP A 127 -2.39 -0.77 -5.63
N ARG A 128 -2.56 0.40 -5.01
CA ARG A 128 -3.87 1.05 -4.91
C ARG A 128 -4.53 1.27 -6.28
N ARG A 129 -3.75 1.59 -7.33
CA ARG A 129 -4.29 1.72 -8.70
C ARG A 129 -4.80 0.38 -9.23
N GLN A 130 -4.14 -0.72 -8.90
CA GLN A 130 -4.59 -2.05 -9.25
C GLN A 130 -5.86 -2.41 -8.48
N ASP A 131 -5.95 -2.11 -7.19
CA ASP A 131 -7.16 -2.36 -6.38
C ASP A 131 -8.37 -1.61 -6.92
N PHE A 132 -8.18 -0.36 -7.35
CA PHE A 132 -9.24 0.38 -8.05
C PHE A 132 -9.69 -0.26 -9.37
N ARG A 133 -8.80 -0.96 -10.09
CA ARG A 133 -9.16 -1.69 -11.31
C ARG A 133 -9.95 -2.95 -10.99
N ASN A 134 -9.48 -3.72 -10.01
CA ASN A 134 -10.16 -4.94 -9.53
C ASN A 134 -11.57 -4.57 -9.04
N LEU A 135 -11.69 -3.59 -8.16
CA LEU A 135 -12.98 -3.09 -7.67
C LEU A 135 -13.92 -2.59 -8.78
N ARG A 136 -13.38 -2.14 -9.92
CA ARG A 136 -14.19 -1.76 -11.09
C ARG A 136 -14.67 -3.00 -11.85
N GLN A 137 -13.81 -4.02 -11.97
CA GLN A 137 -14.12 -5.32 -12.54
C GLN A 137 -15.22 -6.02 -11.71
N ASP A 138 -15.04 -6.14 -10.40
CA ASP A 138 -16.01 -6.82 -9.52
C ASP A 138 -17.39 -6.16 -9.57
N ARG A 139 -17.42 -4.83 -9.68
CA ARG A 139 -18.68 -4.10 -9.86
C ARG A 139 -19.33 -4.32 -11.23
N ARG A 140 -18.54 -4.60 -12.26
CA ARG A 140 -19.06 -4.92 -13.58
C ARG A 140 -19.63 -6.32 -13.56
N ASP A 141 -18.89 -7.28 -13.02
CA ASP A 141 -19.28 -8.69 -12.95
C ASP A 141 -20.55 -8.83 -12.10
N LEU A 142 -20.60 -8.20 -10.92
CA LEU A 142 -21.81 -8.13 -10.10
C LEU A 142 -23.03 -7.53 -10.85
N ARG A 143 -22.82 -6.58 -11.77
CA ARG A 143 -23.92 -6.02 -12.58
C ARG A 143 -24.37 -6.99 -13.67
N GLU A 144 -23.45 -7.76 -14.24
CA GLU A 144 -23.75 -8.78 -15.25
C GLU A 144 -24.53 -9.92 -14.60
N ASP A 145 -24.08 -10.42 -13.44
CA ASP A 145 -24.78 -11.42 -12.65
C ASP A 145 -26.20 -10.96 -12.32
N LEU A 146 -26.36 -9.75 -11.79
CA LEU A 146 -27.67 -9.19 -11.47
C LEU A 146 -28.60 -9.06 -12.69
N LYS A 147 -28.09 -8.97 -13.92
CA LYS A 147 -28.92 -8.97 -15.14
C LYS A 147 -29.31 -10.39 -15.55
N GLU A 148 -28.38 -11.34 -15.47
CA GLU A 148 -28.61 -12.74 -15.82
C GLU A 148 -29.56 -13.45 -14.84
N GLY A 149 -29.59 -13.00 -13.59
CA GLY A 149 -30.49 -13.51 -12.55
C GLY A 149 -31.95 -13.03 -12.65
N VAL A 150 -32.28 -12.14 -13.60
CA VAL A 150 -33.66 -11.70 -13.85
C VAL A 150 -34.21 -12.50 -15.04
N PRO A 151 -35.12 -13.48 -14.84
CA PRO A 151 -35.82 -14.09 -15.97
C PRO A 151 -36.60 -12.99 -16.70
N GLY A 152 -36.41 -12.91 -18.02
CA GLY A 152 -37.13 -11.97 -18.87
C GLY A 152 -38.64 -12.10 -18.67
N ASN A 153 -39.28 -10.95 -18.43
CA ASN A 153 -40.73 -10.82 -18.28
C ASN A 153 -41.44 -11.06 -19.60
#